data_AF-A0A8B8NYJ9-F1
#
_entry.id   AF-A0A8B8NYJ9-F1
#
_cell.length_a   1.000
_cell.length_b   1.000
_cell.length_c   1.000
_cell.angle_alpha   90.00
_cell.angle_beta   90.00
_cell.angle_gamma   90.00
#
_symmetry.space_group_name_H-M   'P 1'
#
loop_
_entity.id
_entity.type
_entity.pdbx_description
1 polymer ?
#
loop_
_entity_poly.entity_id
_entity_poly.type
_entity_poly.pdbx_seq_one_letter_code
_entity_poly.pdbx_strand_id
1 'polypeptide(L)'
;MLNTSATFPLLELFFKEQVKFYNAQTLNMSKASVVSYIANFATQVVADSLKSAVVSGFENTLTDLKTRVSFKYSASRGVFGTPTFFVNGFSLPDSDSTTSYSGWRSIIDPLITAQGDSREENFYFS
;
A
#
# COMPACT_ATOMS: atom_id res chain seq x y z
N MET A 1 -13.09 9.93 12.99
CA MET A 1 -11.82 9.55 12.34
C MET A 1 -11.96 8.13 11.80
N LEU A 2 -11.31 7.80 10.68
CA LEU A 2 -11.33 6.44 10.13
C LEU A 2 -10.57 5.48 11.06
N ASN A 3 -11.11 4.27 11.23
CA ASN A 3 -10.43 3.21 12.00
C ASN A 3 -9.27 2.63 11.18
N THR A 4 -8.09 2.48 11.78
CA THR A 4 -6.93 1.88 11.11
C THR A 4 -7.18 0.44 10.67
N SER A 5 -8.08 -0.28 11.36
CA SER A 5 -8.51 -1.63 10.96
C SER A 5 -9.23 -1.68 9.61
N ALA A 6 -9.77 -0.55 9.12
CA ALA A 6 -10.45 -0.47 7.83
C ALA A 6 -9.48 -0.40 6.63
N THR A 7 -8.17 -0.22 6.87
CA THR A 7 -7.18 -0.01 5.80
C THR A 7 -7.15 -1.17 4.81
N PHE A 8 -6.92 -2.40 5.28
CA PHE A 8 -6.86 -3.56 4.39
C PHE A 8 -8.22 -3.91 3.77
N PRO A 9 -9.34 -3.95 4.51
CA PRO A 9 -10.66 -4.14 3.91
C PRO A 9 -10.98 -3.14 2.79
N LEU A 10 -10.57 -1.88 2.96
CA LEU A 10 -10.75 -0.85 1.93
C LEU A 10 -9.87 -1.12 0.71
N LEU A 11 -8.59 -1.46 0.92
CA LEU A 11 -7.68 -1.84 -0.18
C LEU A 11 -8.20 -3.05 -0.94
N GLU A 12 -8.66 -4.09 -0.27
CA GLU A 12 -9.24 -5.30 -0.88
C GLU A 12 -10.46 -4.96 -1.74
N LEU A 13 -11.35 -4.10 -1.24
CA LEU A 13 -12.50 -3.63 -2.00
C LEU A 13 -12.07 -2.89 -3.28
N PHE A 14 -11.09 -1.97 -3.18
CA PHE A 14 -10.58 -1.25 -4.35
C PHE A 14 -9.86 -2.17 -5.33
N PHE A 15 -9.07 -3.14 -4.86
CA PHE A 15 -8.38 -4.09 -5.73
C PHE A 15 -9.37 -4.99 -6.49
N LYS A 16 -10.39 -5.48 -5.80
CA LYS A 16 -11.46 -6.29 -6.39
C LYS A 16 -12.21 -5.55 -7.49
N GLU A 17 -12.46 -4.26 -7.30
CA GLU A 17 -13.30 -3.45 -8.18
C GLU A 17 -12.51 -2.42 -9.00
N GLN A 18 -11.18 -2.61 -9.11
CA GLN A 18 -10.24 -1.61 -9.64
C GLN A 18 -10.59 -1.11 -11.05
N VAL A 19 -11.20 -1.95 -11.88
CA VAL A 19 -11.62 -1.62 -13.26
C VAL A 19 -12.58 -0.43 -13.29
N LYS A 20 -13.36 -0.21 -12.21
CA LYS A 20 -14.25 0.95 -12.07
C LYS A 20 -13.52 2.29 -11.99
N PHE A 21 -12.22 2.27 -11.70
CA PHE A 21 -11.39 3.46 -11.48
C PHE A 21 -10.33 3.64 -12.57
N TYR A 22 -10.38 2.85 -13.64
CA TYR A 22 -9.46 2.99 -14.76
C TYR A 22 -9.70 4.28 -15.54
N ASN A 23 -8.72 4.65 -16.37
CA ASN A 23 -8.72 5.92 -17.11
C ASN A 23 -9.97 6.10 -17.96
N ALA A 24 -10.44 5.06 -18.66
CA ALA A 24 -11.61 5.16 -19.53
C ALA A 24 -12.89 5.51 -18.75
N GLN A 25 -13.04 4.99 -17.53
CA GLN A 25 -14.20 5.16 -16.66
C GLN A 25 -14.21 6.55 -16.01
N THR A 26 -13.02 7.14 -15.81
CA THR A 26 -12.86 8.42 -15.11
C THR A 26 -12.52 9.59 -16.04
N LEU A 27 -12.30 9.35 -17.33
CA LEU A 27 -11.79 10.33 -18.31
C LEU A 27 -12.59 11.63 -18.35
N ASN A 28 -13.93 11.53 -18.31
CA ASN A 28 -14.85 12.67 -18.44
C ASN A 28 -15.35 13.20 -17.09
N MET A 29 -14.80 12.71 -15.98
CA MET A 29 -15.22 13.13 -14.65
C MET A 29 -14.41 14.34 -14.17
N SER A 30 -15.07 15.30 -13.53
CA SER A 30 -14.35 16.34 -12.79
C SER A 30 -13.65 15.73 -11.57
N LYS A 31 -12.59 16.38 -11.08
CA LYS A 31 -11.90 15.98 -9.83
C LYS A 31 -12.89 15.77 -8.67
N ALA A 32 -13.81 16.72 -8.47
CA ALA A 32 -14.82 16.64 -7.41
C ALA A 32 -15.74 15.42 -7.59
N SER A 33 -16.10 15.08 -8.83
CA SER A 33 -16.91 13.90 -9.14
C SER A 33 -16.14 12.61 -8.83
N VAL A 34 -14.86 12.54 -9.17
CA VAL A 34 -14.00 11.37 -8.84
C VAL A 34 -13.87 11.21 -7.33
N VAL A 35 -13.62 12.29 -6.59
CA VAL A 35 -13.53 12.25 -5.12
C VAL A 35 -14.85 11.80 -4.50
N SER A 36 -15.99 12.34 -4.95
CA SER A 36 -17.31 11.93 -4.48
C SER A 36 -17.59 10.44 -4.79
N TYR A 37 -17.19 9.97 -5.97
CA TYR A 37 -17.34 8.58 -6.36
C TYR A 37 -16.52 7.64 -5.47
N ILE A 38 -15.24 7.95 -5.25
CA ILE A 38 -14.36 7.21 -4.33
C ILE A 38 -14.94 7.21 -2.91
N ALA A 39 -15.40 8.37 -2.42
CA ALA A 39 -15.94 8.50 -1.07
C ALA A 39 -17.22 7.69 -0.87
N ASN A 40 -18.13 7.68 -1.85
CA ASN A 40 -19.31 6.82 -1.86
C ASN A 40 -18.92 5.35 -1.88
N PHE A 41 -17.97 4.98 -2.73
CA PHE A 41 -17.55 3.60 -2.86
C PHE A 41 -16.93 3.06 -1.57
N ALA A 42 -16.13 3.88 -0.88
CA ALA A 42 -15.51 3.55 0.39
C ALA A 42 -16.53 3.23 1.51
N THR A 43 -17.76 3.76 1.45
CA THR A 43 -18.76 3.51 2.51
C THR A 43 -19.32 2.09 2.54
N GLN A 44 -18.96 1.26 1.56
CA GLN A 44 -19.22 -0.18 1.63
C GLN A 44 -18.37 -0.87 2.71
N VAL A 45 -17.25 -0.26 3.10
CA VAL A 45 -16.33 -0.77 4.14
C VAL A 45 -16.37 0.09 5.38
N VAL A 46 -16.40 1.42 5.21
CA VAL A 46 -16.46 2.37 6.33
C VAL A 46 -17.91 2.81 6.54
N ALA A 47 -18.31 3.18 7.75
CA ALA A 47 -19.66 3.65 7.98
C ALA A 47 -20.00 4.87 7.08
N ASP A 48 -21.24 4.97 6.57
CA ASP A 48 -21.71 6.11 5.76
C ASP A 48 -21.46 7.46 6.45
N SER A 49 -21.54 7.50 7.79
CA SER A 49 -21.25 8.68 8.61
C SER A 49 -19.80 9.18 8.47
N LEU A 50 -18.89 8.36 7.94
CA LEU A 50 -17.48 8.70 7.69
C LEU A 50 -17.21 9.16 6.26
N LYS A 51 -18.22 9.21 5.37
CA LYS A 51 -18.05 9.69 4.00
C LYS A 51 -17.40 11.08 3.94
N SER A 52 -17.83 12.02 4.78
CA SER A 52 -17.24 13.37 4.87
C SER A 52 -15.79 13.35 5.33
N ALA A 53 -15.40 12.38 6.17
CA ALA A 53 -14.01 12.18 6.57
C ALA A 53 -13.17 11.65 5.41
N VAL A 54 -13.72 10.79 4.55
CA VAL A 54 -13.04 10.34 3.32
C VAL A 54 -12.85 11.50 2.36
N VAL A 55 -13.90 12.30 2.08
CA VAL A 55 -13.82 13.48 1.21
C VAL A 55 -12.79 14.49 1.73
N SER A 56 -12.86 14.86 3.01
CA SER A 56 -11.92 15.82 3.59
C SER A 56 -10.48 15.30 3.57
N GLY A 57 -10.26 13.98 3.59
CA GLY A 57 -8.95 13.36 3.36
C GLY A 57 -8.32 13.70 2.01
N PHE A 58 -9.09 14.00 0.97
CA PHE A 58 -8.58 14.42 -0.35
C PHE A 58 -8.24 15.92 -0.43
N GLU A 59 -8.70 16.70 0.55
CA GLU A 59 -8.54 18.17 0.58
C GLU A 59 -7.60 18.62 1.70
N ASN A 60 -7.18 17.71 2.57
CA ASN A 60 -6.39 18.00 3.75
C ASN A 60 -4.89 18.16 3.44
N THR A 61 -4.28 19.25 3.91
CA THR A 61 -2.84 19.51 3.70
C THR A 61 -1.93 18.43 4.31
N LEU A 62 -2.29 17.82 5.44
CA LEU A 62 -1.46 16.79 6.08
C LEU A 62 -1.46 15.47 5.28
N THR A 63 -2.57 15.11 4.65
CA THR A 63 -2.63 13.93 3.78
C THR A 63 -1.88 14.18 2.47
N ASP A 64 -1.93 15.40 1.91
CA ASP A 64 -1.09 15.82 0.77
C ASP A 64 0.41 15.69 1.11
N LEU A 65 0.84 16.21 2.26
CA LEU A 65 2.24 16.12 2.70
C LEU A 65 2.71 14.66 2.85
N LYS A 66 1.89 13.79 3.47
CA LYS A 66 2.19 12.36 3.58
C LYS A 66 2.30 11.68 2.22
N THR A 67 1.44 12.05 1.27
CA THR A 67 1.47 11.54 -0.11
C THR A 67 2.75 11.97 -0.82
N ARG A 68 3.18 13.24 -0.67
CA ARG A 68 4.45 13.73 -1.24
C ARG A 68 5.67 13.03 -0.66
N VAL A 69 5.69 12.78 0.65
CA VAL A 69 6.78 12.01 1.29
C VAL A 69 6.84 10.59 0.71
N SER A 70 5.69 9.93 0.59
CA SER A 70 5.60 8.57 0.01
C SER A 70 6.08 8.53 -1.45
N PHE A 71 5.67 9.52 -2.25
CA PHE A 71 6.11 9.65 -3.64
C PHE A 71 7.63 9.88 -3.73
N LYS A 72 8.18 10.83 -2.95
CA LYS A 72 9.63 11.10 -2.91
C LYS A 72 10.44 9.88 -2.46
N TYR A 73 9.91 9.12 -1.50
CA TYR A 73 10.53 7.88 -1.06
C TYR A 73 10.57 6.82 -2.18
N SER A 74 9.49 6.67 -2.97
CA SER A 74 9.52 5.76 -4.12
C SER A 74 10.53 6.21 -5.20
N ALA A 75 10.58 7.51 -5.49
CA ALA A 75 11.49 8.08 -6.49
C ALA A 75 12.96 7.95 -6.07
N SER A 76 13.29 8.18 -4.78
CA SER A 76 14.67 8.04 -4.29
C SER A 76 15.18 6.60 -4.32
N ARG A 77 14.25 5.64 -4.48
CA ARG A 77 14.52 4.20 -4.58
C ARG A 77 14.49 3.71 -6.04
N GLY A 78 14.39 4.62 -7.00
CA GLY A 78 14.39 4.30 -8.43
C GLY A 78 13.12 3.60 -8.93
N VAL A 79 12.01 3.68 -8.19
CA VAL A 79 10.74 3.06 -8.59
C VAL A 79 10.13 3.85 -9.76
N PHE A 80 9.96 3.19 -10.92
CA PHE A 80 9.37 3.78 -12.12
C PHE A 80 8.10 3.07 -12.60
N GLY A 81 7.74 1.94 -11.97
CA GLY A 81 6.56 1.14 -12.31
C GLY A 81 6.01 0.40 -11.11
N THR A 82 4.77 -0.08 -11.23
CA THR A 82 4.11 -0.86 -10.19
C THR A 82 3.62 -2.21 -10.74
N PRO A 83 3.64 -3.29 -9.92
CA PRO A 83 4.28 -3.36 -8.61
C PRO A 83 5.81 -3.30 -8.70
N THR A 84 6.47 -2.86 -7.63
CA THR A 84 7.92 -3.00 -7.40
C THR A 84 8.11 -3.40 -5.95
N PHE A 85 8.93 -4.42 -5.69
CA PHE A 85 9.10 -4.96 -4.35
C PHE A 85 10.51 -4.80 -3.81
N PHE A 86 10.59 -4.51 -2.51
CA PHE A 86 11.84 -4.46 -1.75
C PHE A 86 11.74 -5.38 -0.53
N VAL A 87 12.81 -6.14 -0.27
CA VAL A 87 12.96 -6.95 0.95
C VAL A 87 14.23 -6.50 1.65
N ASN A 88 14.11 -6.11 2.93
CA ASN A 88 15.22 -5.57 3.73
C ASN A 88 16.00 -4.43 3.05
N GLY A 89 15.32 -3.59 2.26
CA GLY A 89 15.96 -2.47 1.57
C GLY A 89 16.68 -2.85 0.26
N PHE A 90 16.57 -4.09 -0.21
CA PHE A 90 17.07 -4.53 -1.51
C PHE A 90 15.93 -4.71 -2.50
N SER A 91 16.08 -4.19 -3.72
CA SER A 91 15.09 -4.38 -4.78
C SER A 91 15.10 -5.82 -5.25
N LEU A 92 13.93 -6.42 -5.43
CA LEU A 92 13.83 -7.73 -6.06
C LEU A 92 13.91 -7.58 -7.59
N PRO A 93 14.85 -8.26 -8.28
CA PRO A 93 14.86 -8.30 -9.74
C PRO A 93 13.61 -9.02 -10.24
N ASP A 94 13.08 -8.57 -11.38
CA ASP A 94 11.88 -9.15 -12.02
C ASP A 94 10.67 -9.26 -11.09
N SER A 95 10.36 -8.15 -10.39
CA SER A 95 9.10 -7.98 -9.68
C SER A 95 7.93 -7.69 -10.63
N ASP A 96 7.86 -8.43 -11.73
CA ASP A 96 6.58 -8.55 -12.40
C ASP A 96 5.54 -9.06 -11.38
N SER A 97 4.28 -8.73 -11.60
CA SER A 97 3.20 -9.02 -10.66
C SER A 97 2.93 -10.52 -10.43
N THR A 98 3.80 -11.43 -10.90
CA THR A 98 3.54 -12.87 -10.99
C THR A 98 4.22 -13.72 -9.93
N THR A 99 4.97 -13.14 -8.97
CA THR A 99 5.55 -13.92 -7.87
C THR A 99 4.44 -14.63 -7.08
N SER A 100 4.33 -15.94 -7.31
CA SER A 100 3.40 -16.83 -6.60
C SER A 100 3.62 -16.79 -5.09
N TYR A 101 2.63 -17.25 -4.32
CA TYR A 101 2.78 -17.41 -2.87
C TYR A 101 4.04 -18.22 -2.50
N SER A 102 4.30 -19.32 -3.21
CA SER A 102 5.52 -20.11 -3.05
C SER A 102 6.79 -19.33 -3.39
N GLY A 103 6.75 -18.47 -4.41
CA GLY A 103 7.86 -17.56 -4.74
C GLY A 103 8.16 -16.61 -3.58
N TRP A 104 7.14 -16.00 -2.99
CA TRP A 104 7.30 -15.15 -1.81
C TRP A 104 7.87 -15.88 -0.60
N ARG A 105 7.37 -17.08 -0.31
CA ARG A 105 7.89 -17.94 0.77
C ARG A 105 9.37 -18.26 0.56
N SER A 106 9.78 -18.56 -0.68
CA SER A 106 11.18 -18.86 -0.99
C SER A 106 12.14 -17.69 -0.73
N ILE A 107 11.66 -16.45 -0.82
CA ILE A 107 12.44 -15.23 -0.55
C ILE A 107 12.43 -14.89 0.94
N ILE A 108 11.28 -14.98 1.59
CA ILE A 108 11.07 -14.49 2.96
C ILE A 108 11.52 -15.52 4.01
N ASP A 109 11.16 -16.80 3.84
CA ASP A 109 11.39 -17.83 4.86
C ASP A 109 12.88 -17.94 5.28
N PRO A 110 13.86 -17.96 4.34
CA PRO A 110 15.27 -18.04 4.71
C PRO A 110 15.78 -16.83 5.52
N LEU A 111 15.18 -15.65 5.33
CA LEU A 111 15.58 -14.43 6.04
C LEU A 111 15.11 -14.45 7.49
N ILE A 112 13.99 -15.12 7.78
CA ILE A 112 13.48 -15.30 9.13
C ILE A 112 14.32 -16.34 9.88
N THR A 113 14.70 -17.44 9.23
CA THR A 113 15.53 -18.49 9.85
C THR A 113 16.96 -18.01 10.10
N ALA A 114 17.56 -17.25 9.17
CA ALA A 114 18.90 -16.69 9.33
C ALA A 114 19.01 -15.68 10.50
N GLN A 115 17.89 -15.03 10.88
CA GLN A 115 17.84 -14.14 12.03
C GLN A 115 17.69 -14.88 13.38
N GLY A 116 17.35 -16.17 13.36
CA GLY A 116 17.18 -17.01 14.55
C GLY A 116 18.49 -17.52 15.16
N ASP A 117 19.56 -17.66 14.37
CA ASP A 117 20.80 -18.33 14.78
C ASP A 117 21.87 -17.39 15.39
N SER A 118 21.68 -16.07 15.36
CA SER A 118 22.68 -15.10 15.88
C SER A 118 22.45 -14.69 17.35
N ARG A 119 21.70 -15.49 18.12
CA ARG A 119 21.56 -15.33 19.58
C ARG A 119 22.17 -16.48 20.39
N GLU A 120 23.06 -17.28 19.81
CA GLU A 120 23.95 -18.12 20.63
C GLU A 120 25.06 -17.26 21.24
N GLU A 121 24.80 -16.91 22.50
CA GLU A 121 25.75 -16.74 23.61
C GLU A 121 27.22 -16.43 23.26
N ASN A 122 27.56 -15.14 23.19
CA ASN A 122 28.90 -14.70 23.56
C ASN A 122 29.03 -14.70 25.11
N PHE A 123 29.00 -15.88 25.71
CA PHE A 123 29.55 -16.12 27.05
C PHE A 123 30.91 -16.80 26.89
N TYR A 124 31.93 -16.02 26.57
CA TYR A 124 33.31 -16.44 26.76
C TYR A 124 33.90 -15.65 27.93
N PHE A 125 34.18 -16.39 28.99
CA PHE A 125 34.97 -15.97 30.14
C PHE A 125 36.36 -15.46 29.71
N SER A 126 36.77 -14.31 30.24
CA SER A 126 38.15 -14.03 30.65
C SER A 126 38.16 -12.96 31.73
#